data_AF-A0A6G6J7K2-F1
#
_entry.id   AF-A0A6G6J7K2-F1
#
_cell.length_a   1.000
_cell.length_b   1.000
_cell.length_c   1.000
_cell.angle_alpha   90.00
_cell.angle_beta   90.00
_cell.angle_gamma   90.00
#
_symmetry.space_group_name_H-M   'P 1'
#
loop_
_entity.id
_entity.type
_entity.pdbx_description
1 polymer ?
#
loop_
_entity_poly.entity_id
_entity_poly.type
_entity_poly.pdbx_seq_one_letter_code
_entity_poly.pdbx_strand_id
1 'polypeptide(L)'
;MLPRNLFRPALLGGIFLVGGCSSAWIANPSPTTRNLVDDLKLEGYVCKALRTSIECRQEKPYMKKAPKVCTSSTGCVEQPGEMVTNVYSIEQDDYGIPGVIQWVETKPIEK
;
A
#
# COMPACT_ATOMS: atom_id res chain seq x y z
N MET A 1 19.97 46.32 -53.79
CA MET A 1 20.14 46.11 -52.33
C MET A 1 19.42 44.82 -51.97
N LEU A 2 20.17 43.73 -51.70
CA LEU A 2 19.61 42.42 -51.33
C LEU A 2 19.33 42.36 -49.81
N PRO A 3 18.22 41.75 -49.36
CA PRO A 3 17.96 41.55 -47.94
C PRO A 3 18.76 40.37 -47.38
N ARG A 4 19.42 40.64 -46.25
CA ARG A 4 20.20 39.69 -45.45
C ARG A 4 19.29 38.94 -44.47
N ASN A 5 19.43 37.63 -44.51
CA ASN A 5 19.60 36.73 -43.35
C ASN A 5 18.45 36.35 -42.41
N LEU A 6 18.34 35.03 -42.34
CA LEU A 6 18.22 34.16 -41.15
C LEU A 6 16.83 33.95 -40.52
N PHE A 7 16.19 32.88 -41.02
CA PHE A 7 15.73 31.73 -40.24
C PHE A 7 16.23 31.68 -38.78
N ARG A 8 15.29 31.70 -37.82
CA ARG A 8 15.39 31.03 -36.52
C ARG A 8 13.97 30.79 -35.95
N PRO A 9 13.46 29.55 -35.91
CA PRO A 9 12.28 29.22 -35.12
C PRO A 9 12.72 29.02 -33.65
N ALA A 10 12.25 29.89 -32.75
CA ALA A 10 12.46 29.71 -31.31
C ALA A 10 11.42 28.73 -30.77
N LEU A 11 11.88 27.50 -30.56
CA LEU A 11 11.17 26.39 -29.93
C LEU A 11 11.56 26.41 -28.43
N LEU A 12 10.68 26.94 -27.58
CA LEU A 12 10.72 26.82 -26.12
C LEU A 12 9.26 26.69 -25.68
N GLY A 13 8.74 25.57 -25.20
CA GLY A 13 9.35 24.64 -24.25
C GLY A 13 8.72 24.84 -22.86
N GLY A 14 7.39 24.88 -22.77
CA GLY A 14 6.66 24.93 -21.49
C GLY A 14 6.23 23.53 -21.07
N ILE A 15 7.17 22.72 -20.57
CA ILE A 15 6.84 21.42 -19.98
C ILE A 15 6.17 21.68 -18.62
N PHE A 16 4.92 21.26 -18.52
CA PHE A 16 4.14 21.09 -17.30
C PHE A 16 4.97 20.34 -16.24
N LEU A 17 5.47 21.04 -15.23
CA LEU A 17 5.86 20.43 -13.96
C LEU A 17 4.58 20.12 -13.17
N VAL A 18 3.83 19.11 -13.60
CA VAL A 18 2.96 18.37 -12.67
C VAL A 18 3.89 17.45 -11.89
N GLY A 19 4.68 18.04 -10.99
CA GLY A 19 5.31 17.32 -9.92
C GLY A 19 4.20 16.83 -9.01
N GLY A 20 3.58 15.70 -9.40
CA GLY A 20 2.71 14.95 -8.52
C GLY A 20 3.49 14.69 -7.25
N CYS A 21 2.93 15.12 -6.12
CA CYS A 21 3.46 14.77 -4.81
C CYS A 21 3.44 13.24 -4.70
N SER A 22 4.54 12.59 -5.06
CA SER A 22 4.78 11.20 -4.73
C SER A 22 4.76 11.13 -3.22
N SER A 23 3.72 10.49 -2.68
CA SER A 23 3.48 10.23 -1.26
C SER A 23 4.80 9.97 -0.55
N ALA A 24 5.04 10.75 0.51
CA ALA A 24 6.28 10.78 1.28
C ALA A 24 6.74 9.35 1.59
N TRP A 25 7.73 8.88 0.83
CA TRP A 25 8.58 7.78 1.24
C TRP A 25 9.40 8.27 2.43
N ILE A 26 9.76 7.39 3.39
CA ILE A 26 10.91 7.65 4.26
C ILE A 26 12.01 8.14 3.31
N ALA A 27 12.50 9.37 3.49
CA ALA A 27 13.30 10.05 2.45
C ALA A 27 14.54 9.23 2.06
N ASN A 28 14.99 8.35 2.96
CA ASN A 28 16.02 7.36 2.71
C ASN A 28 15.81 6.15 3.66
N PRO A 29 15.03 5.12 3.29
CA PRO A 29 14.93 3.93 4.14
C PRO A 29 16.28 3.23 4.18
N SER A 30 16.62 2.66 5.34
CA SER A 30 17.78 1.79 5.47
C SER A 30 17.63 0.57 4.54
N PRO A 31 18.74 -0.09 4.16
CA PRO A 31 18.68 -1.33 3.40
C PRO A 31 17.81 -2.39 4.08
N THR A 32 17.86 -2.47 5.41
CA THR A 32 17.05 -3.41 6.19
C THR A 32 15.55 -3.13 6.06
N THR A 33 15.13 -1.87 6.22
CA THR A 33 13.73 -1.47 6.06
C THR A 33 13.24 -1.71 4.63
N ARG A 34 14.09 -1.44 3.63
CA ARG A 34 13.76 -1.68 2.22
C ARG A 34 13.57 -3.17 1.93
N ASN A 35 14.49 -4.01 2.38
CA ASN A 35 14.42 -5.46 2.19
C ASN A 35 13.17 -6.05 2.83
N LEU A 36 12.83 -5.65 4.06
CA LEU A 36 11.60 -6.08 4.72
C LEU A 36 10.34 -5.72 3.91
N VAL A 37 10.28 -4.50 3.38
CA VAL A 37 9.14 -4.05 2.56
C VAL A 37 9.06 -4.83 1.26
N ASP A 38 10.20 -5.14 0.63
CA ASP A 38 10.24 -5.89 -0.62
C ASP A 38 9.89 -7.38 -0.40
N ASP A 39 10.32 -7.98 0.71
CA ASP A 39 9.90 -9.32 1.12
C ASP A 39 8.38 -9.38 1.32
N LEU A 40 7.78 -8.40 2.01
CA LEU A 40 6.33 -8.33 2.17
C LEU A 40 5.60 -8.18 0.83
N LYS A 41 6.14 -7.42 -0.13
CA LYS A 41 5.52 -7.35 -1.47
C LYS A 41 5.55 -8.70 -2.18
N LEU A 42 6.62 -9.47 -2.03
CA LEU A 42 6.74 -10.83 -2.59
C LEU A 42 5.73 -11.79 -1.95
N GLU A 43 5.40 -11.59 -0.67
CA GLU A 43 4.36 -12.35 0.04
C GLU A 43 2.92 -11.94 -0.31
N GLY A 44 2.75 -10.95 -1.20
CA GLY A 44 1.43 -10.48 -1.62
C GLY A 44 0.85 -9.40 -0.72
N TYR A 45 1.71 -8.54 -0.14
CA TYR A 45 1.27 -7.32 0.53
C TYR A 45 1.39 -6.10 -0.39
N VAL A 46 0.41 -5.21 -0.32
CA VAL A 46 0.43 -3.89 -0.94
C VAL A 46 0.91 -2.88 0.10
N CYS A 47 2.12 -2.37 -0.10
CA CYS A 47 2.74 -1.40 0.79
C CYS A 47 2.52 0.05 0.31
N LYS A 48 2.09 0.92 1.23
CA LYS A 48 1.89 2.36 1.02
C LYS A 48 2.74 3.14 2.01
N ALA A 49 3.50 4.10 1.51
CA ALA A 49 4.27 4.99 2.35
C ALA A 49 3.36 6.08 2.96
N LEU A 50 3.42 6.21 4.28
CA LEU A 50 2.86 7.29 5.07
C LEU A 50 3.99 8.26 5.46
N ARG A 51 3.65 9.39 6.09
CA ARG A 51 4.63 10.43 6.45
C ARG A 51 5.79 9.92 7.32
N THR A 52 5.52 8.97 8.21
CA THR A 52 6.49 8.47 9.20
C THR A 52 6.62 6.95 9.22
N SER A 53 5.78 6.24 8.46
CA SER A 53 5.71 4.78 8.48
C SER A 53 5.36 4.24 7.09
N ILE A 54 5.48 2.94 6.90
CA ILE A 54 5.05 2.21 5.71
C ILE A 54 3.99 1.22 6.15
N GLU A 55 2.81 1.33 5.58
CA GLU A 55 1.72 0.42 5.86
C GLU A 55 1.62 -0.63 4.76
N CYS A 56 1.87 -1.90 5.09
CA CYS A 56 1.75 -3.04 4.20
C CYS A 56 0.48 -3.83 4.54
N ARG A 57 -0.46 -3.88 3.59
CA ARG A 57 -1.73 -4.60 3.74
C ARG A 57 -1.75 -5.84 2.86
N GLN A 58 -2.22 -6.96 3.39
CA GLN A 58 -2.38 -8.18 2.61
C GLN A 58 -3.33 -7.93 1.42
N GLU A 59 -2.87 -8.20 0.20
CA GLU A 59 -3.63 -7.92 -1.04
C GLU A 59 -4.92 -8.72 -1.10
N LYS A 60 -4.85 -9.99 -0.69
CA LYS A 60 -5.98 -10.92 -0.69
C LYS A 60 -6.34 -11.30 0.74
N PRO A 61 -7.42 -10.72 1.31
CA PRO A 61 -7.93 -11.18 2.61
C PRO A 61 -8.40 -12.62 2.52
N TYR A 62 -8.23 -13.36 3.61
CA TYR A 62 -8.71 -14.74 3.69
C TYR A 62 -10.08 -14.81 4.38
N MET A 63 -10.87 -15.79 3.96
CA MET A 63 -12.20 -16.03 4.51
C MET A 63 -12.10 -16.93 5.75
N LYS A 64 -12.53 -16.40 6.89
CA LYS A 64 -12.72 -17.15 8.13
C LYS A 64 -14.20 -17.54 8.24
N LYS A 65 -14.48 -18.84 8.09
CA LYS A 65 -15.86 -19.37 8.24
C LYS A 65 -16.29 -19.31 9.69
N ALA A 66 -17.53 -18.86 9.93
CA ALA A 66 -18.14 -18.89 11.24
C ALA A 66 -18.74 -20.28 11.54
N PRO A 67 -18.81 -20.69 12.82
CA PRO A 67 -19.46 -21.94 13.19
C PRO A 67 -20.96 -21.88 12.88
N LYS A 68 -21.54 -23.00 12.48
CA LYS A 68 -22.99 -23.09 12.26
C LYS A 68 -23.73 -22.98 13.59
N VAL A 69 -24.85 -22.28 13.59
CA VAL A 69 -25.75 -22.22 14.75
C VAL A 69 -26.85 -23.24 14.55
N CYS A 70 -26.96 -24.20 15.47
CA CYS A 70 -27.94 -25.27 15.41
C CYS A 70 -29.00 -25.08 16.49
N THR A 71 -30.27 -25.11 16.10
CA THR A 71 -31.41 -25.13 17.03
C THR A 71 -32.32 -26.31 16.71
N SER A 72 -33.13 -26.74 17.69
CA SER A 72 -34.10 -27.83 17.49
C SER A 72 -35.21 -27.48 16.51
N SER A 73 -35.48 -26.19 16.26
CA SER A 73 -36.55 -25.72 15.39
C SER A 73 -36.10 -25.46 13.95
N THR A 74 -34.85 -25.00 13.73
CA THR A 74 -34.37 -24.57 12.40
C THR A 74 -33.25 -25.45 11.85
N GLY A 75 -32.79 -26.46 12.58
CA GLY A 75 -31.58 -27.20 12.22
C GLY A 75 -30.34 -26.31 12.29
N CYS A 76 -29.26 -26.71 11.61
CA CYS A 76 -28.00 -25.97 11.57
C CYS A 76 -27.97 -24.95 10.43
N VAL A 77 -27.78 -23.67 10.77
CA VAL A 77 -27.78 -22.55 9.82
C VAL A 77 -26.37 -21.98 9.70
N GLU A 78 -25.92 -21.80 8.45
CA GLU A 78 -24.65 -21.13 8.13
C GLU A 78 -24.65 -19.69 8.64
N GLN A 79 -23.60 -19.32 9.35
CA GLN A 79 -23.39 -17.95 9.82
C GLN A 79 -22.52 -17.18 8.82
N PRO A 80 -22.70 -15.86 8.69
CA PRO A 80 -21.80 -15.04 7.89
C PRO A 80 -20.38 -15.15 8.45
N GLY A 81 -19.41 -15.42 7.58
CA GLY A 81 -18.00 -15.44 7.95
C GLY A 81 -17.41 -14.03 8.04
N GLU A 82 -16.10 -13.99 8.28
CA GLU A 82 -15.32 -12.76 8.34
C GLU A 82 -14.24 -12.80 7.26
N MET A 83 -14.04 -11.68 6.56
CA MET A 83 -12.83 -11.43 5.78
C MET A 83 -11.77 -10.90 6.73
N VAL A 84 -10.60 -11.54 6.72
CA VAL A 84 -9.49 -11.20 7.60
C VAL A 84 -8.32 -10.69 6.77
N THR A 85 -7.80 -9.52 7.13
CA THR A 85 -6.66 -8.87 6.48
C THR A 85 -5.54 -8.67 7.49
N ASN A 86 -4.35 -9.19 7.19
CA ASN A 86 -3.16 -8.84 7.95
C ASN A 86 -2.62 -7.48 7.50
N VAL A 87 -2.23 -6.64 8.46
CA VAL A 87 -1.66 -5.32 8.23
C VAL A 87 -0.39 -5.16 9.05
N TYR A 88 0.64 -4.60 8.44
CA TYR A 88 1.89 -4.22 9.07
C TYR A 88 2.11 -2.72 8.97
N SER A 89 2.48 -2.05 10.06
CA SER A 89 3.11 -0.73 10.05
C SER A 89 4.60 -0.90 10.31
N ILE A 90 5.40 -0.34 9.43
CA ILE A 90 6.86 -0.37 9.50
C ILE A 90 7.34 1.06 9.71
N GLU A 91 7.93 1.31 10.86
CA GLU A 91 8.61 2.55 11.20
C GLU A 91 10.11 2.32 11.18
N GLN A 92 10.90 3.39 11.10
CA GLN A 92 12.35 3.30 11.17
C GLN A 92 12.86 4.26 12.23
N ASP A 93 13.73 3.78 13.11
CA ASP A 93 14.41 4.63 14.08
C ASP A 93 15.59 5.41 13.47
N ASP A 94 16.21 6.26 14.29
CA ASP A 94 17.35 7.09 13.88
C ASP A 94 18.60 6.26 13.47
N TYR A 95 18.66 4.98 13.86
CA TYR A 95 19.75 4.06 13.54
C TYR A 95 19.47 3.22 12.29
N GLY A 96 18.30 3.41 11.66
CA GLY A 96 17.90 2.65 10.48
C GLY A 96 17.36 1.26 10.81
N ILE A 97 17.02 0.99 12.06
CA ILE A 97 16.42 -0.28 12.50
C ILE A 97 14.91 -0.21 12.27
N PRO A 98 14.30 -1.18 11.56
CA PRO A 98 12.86 -1.17 11.35
C PRO A 98 12.13 -1.61 12.63
N GLY A 99 11.20 -0.77 13.09
CA GLY A 99 10.16 -1.14 14.05
C GLY A 99 8.94 -1.67 13.32
N VAL A 100 8.43 -2.83 13.72
CA VAL A 100 7.30 -3.49 13.04
C VAL A 100 6.15 -3.68 14.01
N ILE A 101 4.98 -3.18 13.64
CA ILE A 101 3.72 -3.39 14.36
C ILE A 101 2.78 -4.15 13.43
N GLN A 102 2.22 -5.26 13.89
CA GLN A 102 1.26 -6.06 13.14
C GLN A 102 -0.11 -6.03 13.82
N TRP A 103 -1.18 -5.90 13.03
CA TRP A 103 -2.54 -6.12 13.50
C TRP A 103 -3.40 -6.80 12.43
N VAL A 104 -4.60 -7.19 12.85
CA VAL A 104 -5.58 -7.87 12.02
C VAL A 104 -6.82 -7.00 11.89
N GLU A 105 -7.25 -6.77 10.65
CA GLU A 105 -8.53 -6.14 10.36
C GLU A 105 -9.55 -7.20 9.96
N THR A 106 -10.75 -7.13 10.53
CA THR A 106 -11.85 -8.02 10.20
C THR A 106 -13.02 -7.24 9.61
N LYS A 107 -13.64 -7.80 8.58
CA LYS A 107 -14.88 -7.28 7.98
C LYS A 107 -15.89 -8.41 7.82
N PRO A 108 -17.19 -8.17 8.08
CA PRO A 108 -18.21 -9.18 7.81
C PRO A 108 -18.29 -9.46 6.30
N ILE A 109 -18.56 -10.72 5.94
CA ILE A 109 -18.87 -11.07 4.55
C ILE A 109 -20.30 -10.62 4.28
N GLU A 110 -20.45 -9.53 3.52
CA GLU A 110 -21.74 -9.12 2.99
C GLU A 110 -22.24 -10.20 2.01
N LYS A 111 -23.49 -10.64 2.20
CA LYS A 111 -24.14 -11.72 1.43
C LYS A 111 -24.62 -11.24 0.07
#